data_AF-A0A6I6G630-F1
#
_entry.id   AF-A0A6I6G630-F1
#
_cell.length_a   1.000
_cell.length_b   1.000
_cell.length_c   1.000
_cell.angle_alpha   90.00
_cell.angle_beta   90.00
_cell.angle_gamma   90.00
#
_symmetry.space_group_name_H-M   'P 1'
#
loop_
_entity.id
_entity.type
_entity.pdbx_description
1 polymer ?
#
loop_
_entity_poly.entity_id
_entity_poly.type
_entity_poly.pdbx_seq_one_letter_code
_entity_poly.pdbx_strand_id
1 'polypeptide(L)'
;MMKARSIHALLVMLLTTLLACKSKQQETIATQLSFTLRTADETGLQFANTLKPTADFNMFNYMYFYNGAGVATADFNNDGFTGCILCRQSAGQ
;
A
#
# COMPACT_ATOMS: atom_id res chain seq x y z
N MET A 1 -44.75 23.94 39.83
CA MET A 1 -43.89 22.74 39.60
C MET A 1 -43.40 22.60 38.14
N MET A 2 -43.94 23.33 37.15
CA MET A 2 -43.49 23.28 35.74
C MET A 2 -42.16 24.00 35.45
N LYS A 3 -41.86 25.10 36.15
CA LYS A 3 -40.63 25.90 35.92
C LYS A 3 -39.35 25.12 36.22
N ALA A 4 -39.35 24.33 37.29
CA ALA A 4 -38.20 23.50 37.68
C ALA A 4 -37.90 22.39 36.66
N ARG A 5 -38.93 21.75 36.07
CA ARG A 5 -38.76 20.71 35.03
C ARG A 5 -38.20 21.30 33.73
N SER A 6 -38.62 22.52 33.38
CA SER A 6 -38.10 23.25 32.21
C SER A 6 -36.65 23.70 32.39
N ILE A 7 -36.23 24.06 33.60
CA ILE A 7 -34.84 24.42 33.92
C ILE A 7 -33.92 23.19 33.87
N HIS A 8 -34.38 22.03 34.36
CA HIS A 8 -33.62 20.78 34.24
C HIS A 8 -33.46 20.35 32.78
N ALA A 9 -34.50 20.52 31.96
CA ALA A 9 -34.42 20.23 30.52
C ALA A 9 -33.40 21.14 29.80
N LEU A 10 -33.37 22.44 30.14
CA LEU A 10 -32.38 23.39 29.60
C LEU A 10 -30.95 23.08 30.05
N LEU A 11 -30.76 22.67 31.31
CA LEU A 11 -29.45 22.27 31.84
C LEU A 11 -28.93 20.99 31.18
N VAL A 12 -29.79 20.00 30.94
CA VAL A 12 -29.41 18.76 30.24
C VAL A 12 -29.04 19.06 28.78
N MET A 13 -29.81 19.90 28.10
CA MET A 13 -29.51 20.31 26.72
C MET A 13 -28.16 21.04 26.62
N LEU A 14 -27.86 21.95 27.56
CA LEU A 14 -26.59 22.66 27.62
C LEU A 14 -25.40 21.73 27.95
N LEU A 15 -25.61 20.72 28.80
CA LEU A 15 -24.57 19.75 29.12
C LEU A 15 -24.22 18.86 27.91
N THR A 16 -25.21 18.50 27.09
CA THR A 16 -24.99 17.70 25.88
C THR A 16 -24.22 18.44 24.79
N THR A 17 -24.35 19.77 24.69
CA THR A 17 -23.59 20.56 23.70
C THR A 17 -22.13 20.76 24.10
N LEU A 18 -21.83 20.79 25.40
CA LEU A 18 -20.45 20.87 25.91
C LEU A 18 -19.65 19.57 25.69
N LEU A 19 -20.32 18.42 25.66
CA LEU A 19 -19.69 17.11 25.40
C LEU A 19 -19.44 16.83 23.90
N ALA A 20 -20.00 17.63 22.99
CA ALA A 20 -19.89 17.43 21.54
C ALA A 20 -18.62 18.03 20.93
N CYS A 21 -17.75 18.66 21.72
CA CYS A 21 -16.49 19.22 21.23
C CYS A 21 -15.47 18.10 21.01
N LYS A 22 -15.50 17.46 19.85
CA LYS A 22 -14.37 16.66 19.35
C LYS A 22 -13.37 17.59 18.68
N SER A 23 -12.16 17.69 19.25
CA SER A 23 -11.04 18.34 18.57
C SER A 23 -10.78 17.64 17.25
N LYS A 24 -10.95 18.35 16.14
CA LYS A 24 -10.52 17.87 14.84
C LYS A 24 -9.00 17.82 14.87
N GLN A 25 -8.42 16.64 15.08
CA GLN A 25 -6.98 16.46 14.91
C GLN A 25 -6.66 16.86 13.48
N GLN A 26 -5.85 17.92 13.35
CA GLN A 26 -5.24 18.33 12.11
C GLN A 26 -4.36 17.16 11.65
N GLU A 27 -4.87 16.31 10.77
CA GLU A 27 -4.03 15.36 10.05
C GLU A 27 -2.98 16.20 9.32
N THR A 28 -1.75 16.12 9.80
CA THR A 28 -0.59 16.63 9.09
C THR A 28 -0.61 15.92 7.74
N ILE A 29 -0.83 16.67 6.66
CA ILE A 29 -0.60 16.22 5.29
C ILE A 29 0.92 16.08 5.11
N ALA A 30 1.54 15.20 5.89
CA ALA A 30 2.68 14.45 5.43
C ALA A 30 2.04 13.42 4.51
N THR A 31 2.22 13.62 3.21
CA THR A 31 1.88 12.71 2.11
C THR A 31 1.84 11.27 2.62
N GLN A 32 0.62 10.76 2.93
CA GLN A 32 0.47 9.36 3.32
C GLN A 32 0.76 8.55 2.06
N LEU A 33 2.02 8.17 1.91
CA LEU A 33 2.44 7.22 0.88
C LEU A 33 1.58 5.98 1.08
N SER A 34 0.69 5.67 0.12
CA SER A 34 -0.14 4.46 0.13
C SER A 34 0.68 3.17 -0.05
N PHE A 35 2.00 3.29 -0.10
CA PHE A 35 2.95 2.21 -0.26
C PHE A 35 3.91 2.22 0.92
N THR A 36 4.10 1.04 1.49
CA THR A 36 5.12 0.78 2.51
C THR A 36 6.18 -0.12 1.89
N LEU A 37 7.45 0.23 2.11
CA LEU A 37 8.55 -0.63 1.68
C LEU A 37 8.56 -1.89 2.56
N ARG A 38 8.58 -3.06 1.93
CA ARG A 38 8.70 -4.37 2.60
C ARG A 38 10.03 -5.01 2.26
N THR A 39 10.60 -5.73 3.21
CA THR A 39 11.86 -6.46 3.00
C THR A 39 11.62 -7.75 2.21
N ALA A 40 12.69 -8.32 1.64
CA ALA A 40 12.63 -9.63 1.00
C ALA A 40 12.23 -10.73 2.01
N ASP A 41 12.67 -10.63 3.26
CA ASP A 41 12.35 -11.58 4.33
C ASP A 41 10.85 -11.54 4.71
N GLU A 42 10.25 -10.34 4.72
CA GLU A 42 8.81 -10.18 4.99
C GLU A 42 7.92 -10.74 3.87
N THR A 43 8.42 -10.71 2.62
CA THR A 43 7.62 -11.08 1.43
C THR A 43 7.96 -12.47 0.90
N GLY A 44 9.09 -13.06 1.32
CA GLY A 44 9.65 -14.28 0.73
C GLY A 44 10.16 -14.10 -0.71
N LEU A 45 10.14 -12.88 -1.27
CA LEU A 45 10.51 -12.61 -2.66
C LEU A 45 12.03 -12.44 -2.79
N GLN A 46 12.70 -13.52 -3.22
CA GLN A 46 14.13 -13.54 -3.51
C GLN A 46 14.35 -13.75 -5.01
N PHE A 47 14.43 -12.67 -5.77
CA PHE A 47 14.71 -12.73 -7.19
C PHE A 47 15.61 -11.58 -7.63
N ALA A 48 16.57 -11.91 -8.50
CA ALA A 48 17.37 -10.94 -9.22
C ALA A 48 17.45 -11.32 -10.69
N ASN A 49 17.05 -10.41 -11.58
CA ASN A 49 17.27 -10.55 -13.01
C ASN A 49 18.70 -10.13 -13.35
N THR A 50 19.68 -11.00 -13.10
CA THR A 50 21.08 -10.72 -13.44
C THR A 50 21.33 -10.96 -14.93
N LEU A 51 21.43 -9.88 -15.69
CA LEU A 51 21.75 -9.92 -17.12
C LEU A 51 23.26 -10.13 -17.34
N LYS A 52 23.61 -10.97 -18.32
CA LYS A 52 25.00 -11.24 -18.71
C LYS A 52 25.20 -10.86 -20.19
N PRO A 53 25.73 -9.67 -20.49
CA PRO A 53 25.97 -9.27 -21.87
C PRO A 53 27.11 -10.09 -22.47
N THR A 54 26.95 -10.49 -23.72
CA THR A 54 28.00 -11.10 -24.55
C THR A 54 28.24 -10.23 -25.79
N ALA A 55 29.28 -10.55 -26.57
CA ALA A 55 29.55 -9.85 -27.83
C ALA A 55 28.34 -9.90 -28.79
N ASP A 56 27.64 -11.03 -28.81
CA ASP A 56 26.48 -11.24 -29.70
C ASP A 56 25.15 -10.83 -29.03
N PHE A 57 25.04 -10.92 -27.70
CA PHE A 57 23.82 -10.62 -26.96
C PHE A 57 24.02 -9.50 -25.93
N ASN A 58 23.75 -8.26 -26.35
CA ASN A 58 23.88 -7.05 -25.53
C ASN A 58 22.93 -5.94 -26.02
N MET A 59 22.92 -4.80 -25.32
CA MET A 59 22.11 -3.63 -25.66
C MET A 59 22.28 -3.09 -27.09
N PHE A 60 23.49 -3.16 -27.66
CA PHE A 60 23.77 -2.65 -28.99
C PHE A 60 23.15 -3.52 -30.08
N ASN A 61 23.06 -4.83 -29.83
CA ASN A 61 22.45 -5.79 -30.76
C ASN A 61 20.95 -6.01 -30.47
N TYR A 62 20.53 -5.84 -29.22
CA TYR A 62 19.16 -6.01 -28.76
C TYR A 62 18.75 -4.81 -27.89
N MET A 63 18.07 -3.83 -28.49
CA MET A 63 17.66 -2.60 -27.79
C MET A 63 16.79 -2.85 -26.55
N TYR A 64 16.13 -4.01 -26.47
CA TYR A 64 15.29 -4.42 -25.34
C TYR A 64 16.01 -5.32 -24.34
N PHE A 65 17.35 -5.40 -24.38
CA PHE A 65 18.15 -6.23 -23.47
C PHE A 65 17.87 -5.95 -21.99
N TYR A 66 17.59 -4.70 -21.64
CA TYR A 66 17.27 -4.26 -20.28
C TYR A 66 15.78 -4.20 -19.98
N ASN A 67 14.91 -4.54 -20.95
CA ASN A 67 13.49 -4.65 -20.67
C ASN A 67 13.28 -5.88 -19.78
N GLY A 68 12.75 -5.68 -18.58
CA GLY A 68 12.30 -6.79 -17.75
C GLY A 68 11.09 -7.48 -18.40
N ALA A 69 10.91 -8.77 -18.16
CA ALA A 69 9.77 -9.52 -18.71
C ALA A 69 8.46 -9.37 -17.89
N GLY A 70 8.46 -8.48 -16.89
CA GLY A 70 7.30 -8.17 -16.05
C GLY A 70 7.17 -9.05 -14.81
N VAL A 71 6.27 -8.64 -13.91
CA VAL A 71 5.86 -9.39 -12.71
C VAL A 71 4.35 -9.52 -12.73
N ALA A 72 3.83 -10.71 -12.46
CA ALA A 72 2.42 -10.97 -12.26
C ALA A 72 2.18 -11.34 -10.81
N THR A 73 1.10 -10.87 -10.22
CA THR A 73 0.70 -11.23 -8.85
C THR A 73 -0.68 -11.88 -8.87
N ALA A 74 -0.83 -12.99 -8.15
CA ALA A 74 -2.10 -13.67 -8.00
C ALA A 74 -2.09 -14.53 -6.74
N ASP A 75 -3.26 -14.71 -6.13
CA ASP A 75 -3.49 -15.77 -5.17
C ASP A 75 -3.74 -17.09 -5.96
N PHE A 76 -2.69 -17.91 -6.06
CA PHE A 76 -2.70 -19.11 -6.91
C PHE A 76 -3.38 -20.32 -6.25
N ASN A 77 -3.42 -20.35 -4.92
CA ASN A 77 -3.91 -21.46 -4.12
C ASN A 77 -5.13 -21.09 -3.27
N ASN A 78 -5.65 -19.87 -3.42
CA ASN A 78 -6.82 -19.34 -2.74
C ASN A 78 -6.70 -19.42 -1.20
N ASP A 79 -5.50 -19.17 -0.68
CA ASP A 79 -5.22 -19.15 0.76
C ASP A 79 -5.30 -17.74 1.37
N GLY A 80 -5.60 -16.73 0.54
CA GLY A 80 -5.68 -15.33 0.92
C GLY A 80 -4.34 -14.59 0.87
N PHE A 81 -3.24 -15.26 0.46
CA PHE A 81 -1.94 -14.64 0.24
C PHE A 81 -1.65 -14.47 -1.25
N THR A 82 -1.48 -13.23 -1.68
CA THR A 82 -1.08 -12.93 -3.06
C THR A 82 0.37 -13.36 -3.30
N GLY A 83 0.58 -14.39 -4.10
CA GLY A 83 1.89 -14.78 -4.62
C GLY A 83 2.32 -13.94 -5.82
N CYS A 84 3.63 -13.95 -6.14
CA CYS A 84 4.19 -13.28 -7.31
C CYS A 84 4.87 -14.30 -8.24
N ILE A 85 4.60 -14.21 -9.54
CA ILE A 85 5.33 -14.90 -10.60
C ILE A 85 6.18 -13.87 -11.35
N LEU A 86 7.46 -14.20 -11.53
CA LEU A 86 8.41 -13.37 -12.24
C LEU A 86 8.66 -13.98 -13.60
N CYS A 87 8.35 -13.21 -14.64
CA CYS A 87 8.69 -13.59 -15.99
C CYS A 87 10.18 -13.28 -16.19
N ARG A 88 10.96 -14.29 -16.60
CA ARG A 88 12.37 -14.10 -16.95
C ARG A 88 12.47 -13.79 -18.43
N GLN A 89 13.21 -12.74 -18.79
CA GLN A 89 13.67 -12.54 -20.17
C GLN A 89 14.71 -13.63 -20.45
N SER A 90 14.33 -14.73 -21.09
CA SER A 90 15.30 -15.68 -21.62
C SER A 90 15.94 -15.06 -22.86
N ALA A 91 17.07 -14.40 -22.64
CA ALA A 91 18.10 -14.33 -23.65
C ALA A 91 18.45 -15.76 -24.07
N GLY A 92 18.34 -16.08 -25.35
CA GLY A 92 18.43 -17.43 -25.89
C GLY A 92 19.58 -18.26 -25.29
N GLN A 93 19.25 -19.53 -25.02
CA GLN A 93 20.17 -20.62 -25.31
C GLN A 93 20.07 -20.91 -26.81
#